data_AF-G9ZF92-F1
#
_entry.id   AF-G9ZF92-F1
#
_cell.length_a   1.000
_cell.length_b   1.000
_cell.length_c   1.000
_cell.angle_alpha   90.00
_cell.angle_beta   90.00
_cell.angle_gamma   90.00
#
_symmetry.space_group_name_H-M   'P 1'
#
loop_
_entity.id
_entity.type
_entity.pdbx_description
1 polymer ?
#
loop_
_entity_poly.entity_id
_entity_poly.type
_entity_poly.pdbx_seq_one_letter_code
_entity_poly.pdbx_strand_id
1 'polypeptide(L)'
;MLWFYFIDHGHVHHHRYPTHWPVLWLTLLLIAICYHHYRRNTAAAALLLTAANGCVHICLDSIVGDIYWLLPWHDSAYSLFTVTARFQPWWLNFILHWTFLLELGLWLWAGILYNRTRRL
;
A
#
# COMPACT_ATOMS: atom_id res chain seq x y z
N MET A 1 -0.53 -6.24 9.65
CA MET A 1 0.52 -6.93 10.44
C MET A 1 0.11 -7.28 11.85
N LEU A 2 -0.50 -6.40 12.66
CA LEU A 2 -0.96 -6.78 14.01
C LEU A 2 -1.90 -7.99 13.99
N TRP A 3 -2.94 -7.94 13.15
CA TRP A 3 -3.86 -9.07 12.98
C TRP A 3 -3.14 -10.35 12.52
N PHE A 4 -2.26 -10.22 11.52
CA PHE A 4 -1.43 -11.32 11.01
C PHE A 4 -0.66 -12.05 12.10
N TYR A 5 0.01 -11.31 13.01
CA TYR A 5 0.84 -11.92 14.05
C TYR A 5 0.05 -12.38 15.27
N PHE A 6 -0.94 -11.60 15.71
CA PHE A 6 -1.60 -11.83 17.01
C PHE A 6 -2.90 -12.62 16.92
N ILE A 7 -3.58 -12.62 15.77
CA ILE A 7 -4.88 -13.25 15.61
C ILE A 7 -4.76 -14.43 14.65
N ASP A 8 -4.23 -14.18 13.46
CA ASP A 8 -4.10 -15.21 12.44
C ASP A 8 -2.83 -16.06 12.58
N HIS A 9 -1.92 -15.71 13.49
CA HIS A 9 -0.66 -16.44 13.73
C HIS A 9 0.15 -16.76 12.45
N GLY A 10 0.03 -15.90 11.43
CA GLY A 10 0.69 -16.06 10.14
C GLY A 10 0.02 -17.03 9.16
N HIS A 11 -1.14 -17.61 9.50
CA HIS A 11 -1.83 -18.60 8.66
C HIS A 11 -2.42 -18.01 7.37
N VAL A 12 -2.86 -16.75 7.41
CA VAL A 12 -3.41 -16.07 6.24
C VAL A 12 -2.33 -15.18 5.64
N HIS A 13 -2.04 -15.37 4.35
CA HIS A 13 -1.15 -14.46 3.63
C HIS A 13 -1.69 -13.02 3.70
N HIS A 14 -0.88 -12.08 4.19
CA HIS A 14 -1.37 -10.75 4.56
C HIS A 14 -1.96 -9.93 3.40
N HIS A 15 -1.53 -10.17 2.15
CA HIS A 15 -2.17 -9.56 0.96
C HIS A 15 -3.59 -10.04 0.69
N ARG A 16 -4.09 -11.05 1.44
CA ARG A 16 -5.50 -11.44 1.37
C ARG A 16 -6.41 -10.59 2.23
N TYR A 17 -5.86 -9.76 3.13
CA TYR A 17 -6.70 -8.86 3.93
C TYR A 17 -7.34 -7.76 3.07
N PRO A 18 -8.54 -7.28 3.43
CA PRO A 18 -9.21 -6.20 2.71
C PRO A 18 -8.35 -4.95 2.50
N THR A 19 -7.40 -4.68 3.39
CA THR A 19 -6.44 -3.57 3.25
C THR A 19 -5.56 -3.67 1.99
N HIS A 20 -5.51 -4.82 1.33
CA HIS A 20 -4.78 -5.04 0.08
C HIS A 20 -5.71 -5.29 -1.11
N TRP A 21 -7.02 -5.08 -0.96
CA TRP A 21 -7.99 -5.27 -2.03
C TRP A 21 -8.11 -3.99 -2.86
N PRO A 22 -7.77 -4.00 -4.16
CA PRO A 22 -7.77 -2.75 -4.93
C PRO A 22 -9.18 -2.17 -5.10
N VAL A 23 -10.20 -3.03 -5.21
CA VAL A 23 -11.62 -2.61 -5.23
C VAL A 23 -12.01 -1.78 -4.01
N LEU A 24 -11.48 -2.10 -2.81
CA LEU A 24 -11.77 -1.35 -1.59
C LEU A 24 -11.28 0.09 -1.73
N TRP A 25 -10.01 0.27 -2.10
CA TRP A 25 -9.39 1.58 -2.16
C TRP A 25 -9.90 2.42 -3.32
N LEU A 26 -10.15 1.82 -4.49
CA LEU A 26 -10.76 2.52 -5.62
C LEU A 26 -12.19 2.98 -5.30
N THR A 27 -12.98 2.14 -4.63
CA THR A 27 -14.33 2.53 -4.20
C THR A 27 -14.28 3.66 -3.18
N LEU A 28 -13.39 3.57 -2.18
CA LEU A 28 -13.20 4.64 -1.20
C LEU A 28 -12.72 5.93 -1.87
N LEU A 29 -11.85 5.85 -2.87
CA LEU A 29 -11.36 7.02 -3.60
C LEU A 29 -12.49 7.72 -4.33
N LEU A 30 -13.36 6.98 -5.03
CA LEU A 30 -14.53 7.55 -5.70
C LEU A 30 -15.47 8.24 -4.70
N ILE A 31 -15.79 7.57 -3.58
CA ILE A 31 -16.61 8.15 -2.51
C ILE A 31 -15.97 9.43 -1.97
N ALA A 32 -14.65 9.40 -1.73
CA ALA A 32 -13.92 10.53 -1.19
C ALA A 32 -13.87 11.72 -2.13
N ILE A 33 -13.70 11.50 -3.44
CA ILE A 33 -13.76 12.54 -4.47
C ILE A 33 -15.13 13.20 -4.47
N CYS A 34 -16.20 12.40 -4.52
CA CYS A 34 -17.57 12.92 -4.47
C CYS A 34 -17.80 13.72 -3.18
N TYR A 35 -17.45 13.16 -2.03
CA TYR A 35 -17.66 13.80 -0.73
C TYR A 35 -16.86 15.11 -0.60
N HIS A 36 -15.61 15.12 -1.04
CA HIS A 36 -14.77 16.32 -1.07
C HIS A 36 -15.34 17.39 -1.99
N HIS A 37 -15.84 17.00 -3.17
CA HIS A 37 -16.49 17.92 -4.10
C HIS A 37 -17.70 18.65 -3.48
N TYR A 38 -18.52 17.95 -2.70
CA TYR A 38 -19.74 18.52 -2.10
C TYR A 38 -19.51 19.29 -0.79
N ARG A 39 -18.67 18.78 0.12
CA ARG A 39 -18.54 19.37 1.47
C ARG A 39 -17.31 20.25 1.66
N ARG A 40 -16.22 20.00 0.91
CA ARG A 40 -14.92 20.71 1.01
C ARG A 40 -14.44 20.97 2.45
N ASN A 41 -14.75 20.05 3.38
CA ASN A 41 -14.37 20.16 4.79
C ASN A 41 -13.15 19.28 5.11
N THR A 42 -12.62 19.43 6.31
CA THR A 42 -11.45 18.68 6.81
C THR A 42 -11.67 17.18 6.77
N ALA A 43 -12.85 16.70 7.16
CA ALA A 43 -13.19 15.28 7.11
C ALA A 43 -13.14 14.73 5.67
N ALA A 44 -13.63 15.49 4.69
CA ALA A 44 -13.61 15.08 3.30
C ALA A 44 -12.20 15.10 2.71
N ALA A 45 -11.39 16.10 3.07
CA ALA A 45 -9.97 16.13 2.70
C ALA A 45 -9.19 14.95 3.32
N ALA A 46 -9.43 14.64 4.59
CA ALA A 46 -8.80 13.52 5.27
C ALA A 46 -9.17 12.19 4.61
N LEU A 47 -10.45 11.95 4.32
CA LEU A 47 -10.89 10.74 3.61
C LEU A 47 -10.24 10.63 2.23
N LEU A 48 -10.17 11.74 1.47
CA LEU A 48 -9.54 11.77 0.16
C LEU A 48 -8.05 11.42 0.23
N LEU A 49 -7.32 12.00 1.19
CA LEU A 49 -5.90 11.70 1.41
C LEU A 49 -5.71 10.23 1.81
N THR A 50 -6.53 9.70 2.72
CA THR A 50 -6.47 8.30 3.13
C THR A 50 -6.73 7.35 1.96
N ALA A 51 -7.77 7.61 1.16
CA ALA A 51 -8.11 6.76 0.03
C ALA A 51 -7.05 6.83 -1.09
N ALA A 52 -6.54 8.03 -1.39
CA ALA A 52 -5.46 8.21 -2.34
C ALA A 52 -4.19 7.48 -1.89
N ASN A 53 -3.82 7.60 -0.60
CA ASN A 53 -2.67 6.90 -0.05
C ASN A 53 -2.86 5.38 -0.08
N GLY A 54 -4.07 4.89 0.17
CA GLY A 54 -4.41 3.47 -0.02
C GLY A 54 -4.19 3.00 -1.45
N CYS A 55 -4.61 3.77 -2.45
CA CYS A 55 -4.35 3.45 -3.87
C CYS A 55 -2.85 3.45 -4.19
N VAL A 56 -2.10 4.44 -3.70
CA VAL A 56 -0.63 4.50 -3.85
C VAL A 56 0.01 3.26 -3.23
N HIS A 57 -0.41 2.87 -2.03
CA HIS A 57 0.09 1.67 -1.34
C HIS A 57 -0.12 0.41 -2.19
N ILE A 58 -1.31 0.19 -2.75
CA ILE A 58 -1.58 -0.95 -3.66
C ILE A 58 -0.67 -0.93 -4.90
N CYS A 59 -0.45 0.25 -5.49
CA CYS A 59 0.45 0.39 -6.63
C CYS A 59 1.89 0.05 -6.28
N LEU A 60 2.37 0.47 -5.12
CA LEU A 60 3.71 0.15 -4.62
C LEU A 60 3.84 -1.34 -4.31
N ASP A 61 2.85 -1.92 -3.65
CA ASP A 61 2.82 -3.35 -3.37
C ASP A 61 2.83 -4.17 -4.66
N SER A 62 2.21 -3.69 -5.75
CA SER A 62 2.22 -4.42 -7.04
C SER A 62 3.61 -4.60 -7.65
N ILE A 63 4.63 -3.87 -7.18
CA ILE A 63 6.00 -4.00 -7.68
C ILE A 63 6.59 -5.36 -7.29
N VAL A 64 6.38 -5.83 -6.05
CA VAL A 64 6.95 -7.09 -5.56
C VAL A 64 5.99 -7.97 -4.76
N GLY A 65 4.92 -7.38 -4.25
CA GLY A 65 3.90 -8.03 -3.46
C GLY A 65 2.82 -8.64 -4.34
N ASP A 66 2.38 -9.83 -3.95
CA ASP A 66 1.29 -10.55 -4.60
C ASP A 66 -0.05 -9.84 -4.33
N ILE A 67 -0.46 -8.96 -5.23
CA ILE A 67 -1.70 -8.18 -5.12
C ILE A 67 -2.79 -8.80 -5.99
N TYR A 68 -3.96 -8.93 -5.40
CA TYR A 68 -5.11 -9.57 -6.01
C TYR A 68 -6.03 -8.53 -6.65
N TRP A 69 -5.58 -7.97 -7.78
CA TRP A 69 -6.27 -6.89 -8.49
C TRP A 69 -7.71 -7.18 -8.87
N LEU A 70 -8.02 -8.45 -9.14
CA LEU A 70 -9.31 -8.86 -9.65
C LEU A 70 -10.26 -9.41 -8.57
N LEU A 71 -9.89 -9.36 -7.29
CA LEU A 71 -10.84 -9.73 -6.23
C LEU A 71 -12.02 -8.74 -6.18
N PRO A 72 -13.24 -9.23 -5.89
CA PRO A 72 -13.60 -10.62 -5.60
C PRO A 72 -13.98 -11.47 -6.83
N TRP A 73 -13.84 -10.94 -8.04
CA TRP A 73 -14.29 -11.60 -9.27
C TRP A 73 -13.35 -12.74 -9.72
N HIS A 74 -12.05 -12.61 -9.49
CA HIS A 74 -11.06 -13.62 -9.89
C HIS A 74 -9.91 -13.68 -8.87
N ASP A 75 -9.61 -14.89 -8.39
CA ASP A 75 -8.55 -15.15 -7.41
C ASP A 75 -7.21 -15.39 -8.13
N SER A 76 -6.53 -14.31 -8.49
CA SER A 76 -5.16 -14.37 -9.02
C SER A 76 -4.29 -13.28 -8.43
N ALA A 77 -3.09 -13.68 -8.04
CA ALA A 77 -2.05 -12.79 -7.58
C ALA A 77 -1.26 -12.22 -8.76
N TYR A 78 -0.96 -10.93 -8.69
CA TYR A 78 -0.16 -10.22 -9.67
C TYR A 78 0.97 -9.48 -8.96
N SER A 79 2.19 -9.61 -9.49
CA SER A 79 3.39 -8.88 -9.07
C SER A 79 4.25 -8.59 -10.30
N LEU A 80 4.90 -7.43 -10.35
CA LEU A 80 5.79 -7.07 -11.47
C LEU A 80 7.13 -7.80 -11.39
N PHE A 81 7.64 -8.00 -10.18
CA PHE A 81 8.89 -8.69 -9.90
C PHE A 81 8.70 -9.65 -8.74
N THR A 82 9.47 -10.74 -8.75
CA THR A 82 9.41 -11.76 -7.69
C THR A 82 10.67 -11.69 -6.83
N VAL A 83 10.49 -11.54 -5.52
CA VAL A 83 11.60 -11.63 -4.56
C VAL A 83 11.91 -13.11 -4.30
N THR A 84 13.04 -13.59 -4.82
CA THR A 84 13.46 -14.98 -4.60
C THR A 84 13.88 -15.22 -3.14
N ALA A 85 13.34 -16.26 -2.51
CA ALA A 85 13.71 -16.64 -1.15
C ALA A 85 15.08 -17.33 -1.10
N ARG A 86 16.14 -16.59 -0.77
CA ARG A 86 17.54 -17.04 -0.65
C ARG A 86 18.08 -17.03 0.78
N PHE A 87 17.55 -16.14 1.62
CA PHE A 87 18.02 -15.86 2.98
C PHE A 87 16.92 -16.12 4.01
N GLN A 88 17.33 -16.38 5.25
CA GLN A 88 16.45 -16.45 6.41
C GLN A 88 16.93 -15.45 7.48
N PRO A 89 16.02 -14.72 8.14
CA PRO A 89 14.56 -14.68 7.93
C PRO A 89 14.13 -14.04 6.60
N TRP A 90 12.93 -14.36 6.13
CA TRP A 90 12.47 -14.01 4.76
C TRP A 90 12.60 -12.52 4.42
N TRP A 91 12.39 -11.61 5.38
CA TRP A 91 12.46 -10.16 5.15
C TRP A 91 13.85 -9.68 4.69
N LEU A 92 14.92 -10.45 4.93
CA LEU A 92 16.24 -10.15 4.38
C LEU A 92 16.27 -10.21 2.85
N ASN A 93 15.47 -11.11 2.25
CA ASN A 93 15.38 -11.21 0.79
C ASN A 93 14.82 -9.93 0.19
N PHE A 94 13.82 -9.34 0.84
CA PHE A 94 13.22 -8.08 0.39
C PHE A 94 14.19 -6.91 0.58
N ILE A 95 14.84 -6.78 1.75
CA ILE A 95 15.82 -5.70 2.00
C ILE A 95 16.98 -5.73 1.00
N LEU A 96 17.44 -6.92 0.63
CA LEU A 96 18.54 -7.10 -0.33
C LEU A 96 18.07 -7.07 -1.79
N HIS A 97 16.77 -7.03 -2.05
CA HIS A 97 16.23 -6.89 -3.40
C HIS A 97 16.37 -5.44 -3.87
N TRP A 98 16.68 -5.23 -5.15
CA TRP A 98 16.91 -3.89 -5.70
C TRP A 98 15.69 -2.96 -5.56
N THR A 99 14.47 -3.52 -5.51
CA THR A 99 13.24 -2.75 -5.31
C THR A 99 13.19 -2.06 -3.96
N PHE A 100 13.94 -2.52 -2.96
CA PHE A 100 14.06 -1.84 -1.67
C PHE A 100 14.65 -0.42 -1.81
N LEU A 101 15.43 -0.16 -2.87
CA LEU A 101 15.90 1.19 -3.18
C LEU A 101 14.77 2.15 -3.51
N LEU A 102 13.64 1.65 -4.05
CA LEU A 102 12.45 2.47 -4.29
C LEU A 102 11.83 2.94 -2.97
N GLU A 103 11.75 2.06 -1.97
CA GLU A 103 11.30 2.39 -0.61
C GLU A 103 12.19 3.49 -0.01
N LEU A 104 13.51 3.30 -0.06
CA LEU A 104 14.46 4.31 0.42
C LEU A 104 14.32 5.65 -0.33
N GLY A 105 14.07 5.59 -1.64
CA GLY A 105 13.83 6.77 -2.47
C GLY A 105 12.57 7.54 -2.06
N LEU A 106 11.46 6.83 -1.80
CA LEU A 106 10.22 7.44 -1.31
C LEU A 106 10.41 8.09 0.06
N TRP A 107 11.09 7.43 0.99
CA TRP A 107 11.40 7.96 2.32
C TRP A 107 12.29 9.21 2.22
N LEU A 108 13.35 9.16 1.42
CA LEU A 108 14.25 10.29 1.20
C LEU A 108 13.48 11.47 0.60
N TRP A 109 12.65 11.23 -0.40
CA TRP A 109 11.88 12.28 -1.06
C TRP A 109 10.86 12.93 -0.11
N ALA A 110 10.14 12.12 0.67
CA ALA A 110 9.24 12.62 1.71
C ALA A 110 9.98 13.50 2.73
N GLY A 111 11.17 13.07 3.17
CA GLY A 111 12.02 13.85 4.08
C GLY A 111 12.48 15.19 3.48
N ILE A 112 12.86 15.21 2.19
CA ILE A 112 13.21 16.43 1.47
C ILE A 112 12.00 17.38 1.42
N LEU A 113 10.81 16.88 1.07
CA LEU A 113 9.60 17.69 0.97
C LEU A 113 9.19 18.27 2.32
N TYR A 114 9.26 17.46 3.38
CA TYR A 114 8.99 17.90 4.75
C TYR A 114 9.93 19.04 5.17
N ASN A 115 11.23 18.89 4.91
CA ASN A 115 12.22 19.90 5.23
C ASN A 115 12.05 21.19 4.42
N ARG A 116 11.60 21.11 3.16
CA ARG A 116 11.30 22.29 2.34
C ARG A 116 10.07 23.03 2.84
N THR A 117 9.02 22.30 3.18
CA THR A 117 7.75 22.89 3.66
C THR A 117 7.93 23.60 5.00
N ARG A 118 8.85 23.15 5.86
CA ARG A 118 9.16 23.79 7.15
C ARG A 118 10.07 25.03 7.06
N ARG A 119 10.66 25.29 5.90
CA ARG A 119 11.54 26.45 5.64
C ARG A 119 10.78 27.61 4.97
N LEU A 120 9.54 27.39 4.55
CA LEU A 120 8.60 28.38 4.02
C LEU A 120 7.70 28.88 5.15
#